data_AF-A0A0T5P8D6-F1
#
_entry.id   AF-A0A0T5P8D6-F1
#
_cell.length_a   1.000
_cell.length_b   1.000
_cell.length_c   1.000
_cell.angle_alpha   90.00
_cell.angle_beta   90.00
_cell.angle_gamma   90.00
#
_symmetry.space_group_name_H-M   'P 1'
#
loop_
_entity.id
_entity.type
_entity.pdbx_description
1 polymer ?
#
loop_
_entity_poly.entity_id
_entity_poly.type
_entity_poly.pdbx_seq_one_letter_code
_entity_poly.pdbx_strand_id
1 'polypeptide(L)'
;MDRDAWQPIETRLRWGGKYDDVLIPFVSMMEAELHANSGKGDRPGWLAMDVKTALLEIYYHLAKLQKAAKNGDAEGVAEYSADVANMSMMLADICNVLPALQGDDNG
;
A
#
# COMPACT_ATOMS: atom_id res chain seq x y z
N MET A 1 29.76 -28.02 34.28
CA MET A 1 29.89 -27.63 32.86
C MET A 1 28.58 -27.99 32.21
N ASP A 2 27.74 -26.98 32.01
CA ASP A 2 26.40 -27.14 31.46
C ASP A 2 26.49 -27.33 29.95
N ARG A 3 25.78 -28.33 29.41
CA ARG A 3 25.75 -28.65 27.97
C ARG A 3 24.48 -28.10 27.30
N ASP A 4 24.12 -26.86 27.61
CA ASP A 4 22.98 -26.18 26.98
C ASP A 4 23.44 -25.02 26.08
N ALA A 5 24.45 -25.29 25.26
CA ALA A 5 24.84 -24.39 24.18
C ALA A 5 24.24 -24.91 22.86
N TRP A 6 23.39 -24.08 22.24
CA TRP A 6 22.79 -24.22 20.91
C TRP A 6 21.74 -25.35 20.85
N GLN A 7 20.43 -25.04 20.79
CA GLN A 7 19.79 -24.29 19.71
C GLN A 7 18.44 -23.70 20.13
N PRO A 8 17.99 -22.59 19.52
CA PRO A 8 16.58 -22.39 19.27
C PRO A 8 16.26 -22.86 17.85
N ILE A 9 15.73 -24.09 17.73
CA ILE A 9 14.74 -24.38 16.69
C ILE A 9 13.41 -24.29 17.41
N GLU A 10 12.61 -23.28 17.07
CA GLU A 10 11.18 -23.40 16.76
C GLU A 10 10.58 -21.99 16.53
N THR A 11 10.40 -21.61 15.27
CA THR A 11 9.10 -21.64 14.59
C THR A 11 8.14 -20.55 15.06
N ARG A 12 8.03 -19.50 14.25
CA ARG A 12 6.73 -19.11 13.65
C ARG A 12 7.01 -18.75 12.19
N LEU A 13 6.86 -19.67 11.24
CA LEU A 13 5.58 -19.87 10.57
C LEU A 13 4.52 -18.86 11.04
N ARG A 14 4.45 -17.75 10.29
CA ARG A 14 3.29 -16.87 10.10
C ARG A 14 2.39 -16.75 11.33
N TRP A 15 2.70 -15.82 12.23
CA TRP A 15 1.61 -15.08 12.82
C TRP A 15 0.99 -14.27 11.69
N GLY A 16 -0.08 -14.80 11.10
CA GLY A 16 -0.99 -13.92 10.37
C GLY A 16 -1.37 -12.82 11.35
N GLY A 17 -0.96 -11.58 11.08
CA GLY A 17 -1.44 -10.42 11.79
C GLY A 17 -2.98 -10.43 11.81
N LYS A 18 -3.57 -9.74 12.79
CA LYS A 18 -5.03 -9.68 13.00
C LYS A 18 -5.83 -9.35 11.72
N TYR A 19 -5.18 -8.74 10.73
CA TYR A 19 -5.77 -8.28 9.48
C TYR A 19 -5.09 -8.86 8.23
N ASP A 20 -4.22 -9.85 8.34
CA ASP A 20 -3.45 -10.34 7.19
C ASP A 20 -4.32 -10.95 6.09
N ASP A 21 -5.47 -11.52 6.48
CA ASP A 21 -6.49 -12.07 5.58
C ASP A 21 -7.11 -11.03 4.64
N VAL A 22 -7.08 -9.74 5.03
CA VAL A 22 -7.55 -8.62 4.20
C VAL A 22 -6.40 -7.75 3.71
N LEU A 23 -5.35 -7.55 4.52
CA LEU A 23 -4.26 -6.62 4.23
C LEU A 23 -3.37 -7.15 3.11
N ILE A 24 -2.99 -8.43 3.14
CA ILE A 24 -2.16 -9.04 2.11
C ILE A 24 -2.83 -8.94 0.72
N PRO A 25 -4.09 -9.41 0.52
CA PRO A 25 -4.73 -9.27 -0.78
C PRO A 25 -4.97 -7.81 -1.18
N PHE A 26 -5.23 -6.91 -0.23
CA PHE A 26 -5.38 -5.48 -0.53
C PHE A 26 -4.08 -4.84 -1.02
N VAL A 27 -2.93 -5.18 -0.42
CA VAL A 27 -1.62 -4.72 -0.90
C VAL A 27 -1.33 -5.28 -2.29
N SER A 28 -1.60 -6.56 -2.56
CA SER A 28 -1.44 -7.12 -3.90
C SER A 28 -2.31 -6.43 -4.96
N MET A 29 -3.52 -6.00 -4.58
CA MET A 29 -4.39 -5.21 -5.45
C MET A 29 -3.83 -3.80 -5.71
N MET A 30 -3.31 -3.13 -4.67
CA MET A 30 -2.60 -1.85 -4.82
C MET A 30 -1.39 -1.97 -5.76
N GLU A 31 -0.57 -3.02 -5.60
CA GLU A 31 0.58 -3.29 -6.45
C GLU A 31 0.17 -3.51 -7.91
N ALA A 32 -0.86 -4.32 -8.16
CA ALA A 32 -1.36 -4.56 -9.51
C ALA A 32 -1.81 -3.25 -10.20
N GLU A 33 -2.51 -2.39 -9.48
CA GLU A 33 -2.98 -1.10 -10.00
C GLU A 33 -1.81 -0.12 -10.29
N LEU A 34 -0.79 -0.08 -9.42
CA LEU A 34 0.43 0.70 -9.67
C LEU A 34 1.15 0.22 -10.93
N HIS A 35 1.25 -1.10 -11.14
CA HIS A 35 1.87 -1.66 -12.34
C HIS A 35 1.03 -1.37 -13.60
N ALA A 36 -0.29 -1.47 -13.51
CA ALA A 36 -1.19 -1.12 -14.62
C ALA A 36 -1.06 0.36 -15.03
N ASN A 37 -0.81 1.24 -14.05
CA ASN A 37 -0.65 2.67 -14.25
C ASN A 37 0.80 3.14 -14.45
N SER A 38 1.78 2.23 -14.52
CA SER A 38 3.21 2.60 -14.61
C SER A 38 3.56 3.36 -15.89
N GLY A 39 2.75 3.25 -16.95
CA GLY A 39 2.89 4.04 -18.17
C GLY A 39 2.41 5.49 -18.06
N LYS A 40 1.68 5.83 -16.99
CA LYS A 40 1.12 7.18 -16.75
C LYS A 40 2.00 8.04 -15.85
N GLY A 41 2.86 7.41 -15.05
CA GLY A 41 3.76 8.09 -14.13
C GLY A 41 4.53 7.11 -13.26
N ASP A 42 5.49 7.64 -12.53
CA ASP A 42 6.36 6.92 -11.62
C ASP A 42 6.57 7.72 -10.32
N ARG A 43 7.43 7.20 -9.44
CA ARG A 43 7.73 7.84 -8.16
C ARG A 43 8.27 9.26 -8.30
N PRO A 44 9.30 9.52 -9.14
CA PRO A 44 9.70 10.88 -9.46
C PRO A 44 8.56 11.78 -9.92
N GLY A 45 7.66 11.26 -10.77
CA GLY A 45 6.50 11.99 -11.27
C GLY A 45 5.55 12.44 -10.17
N TRP A 46 5.16 11.56 -9.24
CA TRP A 46 4.29 11.98 -8.14
C TRP A 46 4.99 12.87 -7.12
N LEU A 47 6.30 12.69 -6.89
CA LEU A 47 7.07 13.58 -6.01
C LEU A 47 7.18 15.01 -6.56
N ALA A 48 6.96 15.19 -7.87
CA ALA A 48 6.85 16.51 -8.49
C ALA A 48 5.45 17.13 -8.36
N MET A 49 4.43 16.38 -7.94
CA MET A 49 3.09 16.93 -7.68
C MET A 49 3.09 17.77 -6.40
N ASP A 50 2.37 18.88 -6.42
CA ASP A 50 2.09 19.60 -5.18
C ASP A 50 0.98 18.91 -4.35
N VAL A 51 0.93 19.23 -3.06
CA VAL A 51 -0.03 18.66 -2.10
C VAL A 51 -1.48 18.88 -2.52
N LYS A 52 -1.79 20.02 -3.17
CA LYS A 52 -3.17 20.34 -3.59
C LYS A 52 -3.60 19.45 -4.73
N THR A 53 -2.71 19.23 -5.70
CA THR A 53 -2.92 18.35 -6.85
C THR A 53 -3.11 16.91 -6.37
N ALA A 54 -2.24 16.41 -5.50
CA ALA A 54 -2.37 15.08 -4.92
C ALA A 54 -3.72 14.91 -4.17
N LEU A 55 -4.15 15.92 -3.41
CA LEU A 55 -5.45 15.88 -2.73
C LEU A 55 -6.64 15.90 -3.69
N LEU A 56 -6.55 16.65 -4.81
CA LEU A 56 -7.59 16.67 -5.84
C LEU A 56 -7.73 15.31 -6.53
N GLU A 57 -6.62 14.61 -6.80
CA GLU A 57 -6.64 13.26 -7.35
C GLU A 57 -7.31 12.25 -6.39
N ILE A 58 -7.08 12.38 -5.07
CA ILE A 58 -7.82 11.58 -4.08
C ILE A 58 -9.33 11.81 -4.20
N TYR A 59 -9.79 13.06 -4.31
CA TYR A 59 -11.22 13.34 -4.49
C TYR A 59 -11.77 12.77 -5.81
N TYR A 60 -10.99 12.82 -6.88
CA TYR A 60 -11.36 12.27 -8.18
C TYR A 60 -11.59 10.75 -8.11
N HIS A 61 -10.65 9.99 -7.56
CA HIS A 61 -10.80 8.53 -7.42
C HIS A 61 -11.85 8.15 -6.38
N LEU A 62 -12.00 8.92 -5.29
CA LEU A 62 -13.07 8.72 -4.32
C LEU A 62 -14.46 8.87 -4.95
N ALA A 63 -14.65 9.84 -5.84
CA ALA A 63 -15.93 10.01 -6.54
C ALA A 63 -16.26 8.80 -7.44
N LYS A 64 -15.26 8.18 -8.08
CA LYS A 64 -15.42 6.93 -8.83
C LYS A 64 -15.79 5.77 -7.92
N LEU A 65 -15.10 5.62 -6.80
CA LEU A 65 -15.39 4.60 -5.79
C LEU A 65 -16.82 4.73 -5.25
N GLN A 66 -17.26 5.95 -4.93
CA GLN A 66 -18.65 6.22 -4.51
C GLN A 66 -19.66 5.77 -5.56
N LYS A 67 -19.39 6.06 -6.83
CA LYS A 67 -20.26 5.65 -7.94
C LYS A 67 -20.31 4.13 -8.09
N ALA A 68 -19.16 3.44 -8.07
CA ALA A 68 -19.09 1.99 -8.18
C ALA A 68 -19.84 1.29 -7.03
N ALA A 69 -19.60 1.74 -5.79
CA ALA A 69 -20.28 1.23 -4.60
C ALA A 69 -21.80 1.41 -4.68
N LYS A 70 -22.28 2.59 -5.11
CA LYS A 70 -23.72 2.85 -5.29
C LYS A 70 -24.36 1.93 -6.33
N ASN A 71 -23.62 1.56 -7.37
CA ASN A 71 -24.11 0.76 -8.48
C ASN A 71 -23.96 -0.76 -8.27
N GLY A 72 -23.34 -1.19 -7.17
CA GLY A 72 -23.02 -2.62 -6.95
C GLY A 72 -21.97 -3.15 -7.92
N ASP A 73 -21.12 -2.27 -8.46
CA ASP A 73 -20.05 -2.61 -9.39
C ASP A 73 -18.83 -3.13 -8.62
N ALA A 74 -18.72 -4.45 -8.50
CA ALA A 74 -17.67 -5.09 -7.71
C ALA A 74 -16.26 -4.86 -8.29
N GLU A 75 -16.12 -4.87 -9.61
CA GLU A 75 -14.84 -4.60 -10.29
C GLU A 75 -14.40 -3.16 -10.05
N GLY A 76 -15.31 -2.19 -10.25
CA GLY A 76 -15.05 -0.79 -9.98
C GLY A 76 -14.76 -0.51 -8.49
N VAL A 77 -15.41 -1.21 -7.56
CA VAL A 77 -15.10 -1.07 -6.12
C VAL A 77 -13.67 -1.52 -5.82
N ALA A 78 -13.21 -2.63 -6.42
CA ALA A 78 -11.85 -3.13 -6.25
C ALA A 78 -10.82 -2.15 -6.82
N GLU A 79 -10.97 -1.77 -8.09
CA GLU A 79 -10.09 -0.83 -8.80
C GLU A 79 -9.99 0.51 -8.06
N TYR A 80 -11.13 1.16 -7.80
CA TYR A 80 -11.11 2.51 -7.23
C TYR A 80 -10.75 2.54 -5.74
N SER A 81 -10.87 1.41 -5.03
CA SER A 81 -10.32 1.31 -3.67
C SER A 81 -8.80 1.26 -3.68
N ALA A 82 -8.21 0.53 -4.64
CA ALA A 82 -6.77 0.51 -4.84
C ALA A 82 -6.23 1.89 -5.25
N ASP A 83 -6.91 2.58 -6.17
CA ASP A 83 -6.57 3.95 -6.57
C ASP A 83 -6.55 4.93 -5.39
N VAL A 84 -7.59 4.94 -4.57
CA VAL A 84 -7.67 5.86 -3.41
C VAL A 84 -6.55 5.56 -2.41
N ALA A 85 -6.25 4.29 -2.16
CA ALA A 85 -5.15 3.90 -1.28
C ALA A 85 -3.79 4.31 -1.86
N ASN A 86 -3.55 4.06 -3.15
CA ASN A 86 -2.33 4.45 -3.85
C ASN A 86 -2.13 5.97 -3.85
N MET A 87 -3.16 6.76 -4.15
CA MET A 87 -3.08 8.22 -4.09
C MET A 87 -2.83 8.74 -2.67
N SER A 88 -3.43 8.11 -1.66
CA SER A 88 -3.18 8.44 -0.26
C SER A 88 -1.73 8.14 0.15
N MET A 89 -1.19 7.01 -0.31
CA MET A 89 0.22 6.67 -0.15
C MET A 89 1.14 7.69 -0.84
N MET A 90 0.83 8.10 -2.08
CA MET A 90 1.60 9.13 -2.79
C MET A 90 1.58 10.47 -2.05
N LEU A 91 0.43 10.90 -1.51
CA LEU A 91 0.34 12.10 -0.70
C LEU A 91 1.21 12.01 0.57
N ALA A 92 1.26 10.84 1.21
CA ALA A 92 2.13 10.61 2.36
C ALA A 92 3.63 10.68 1.99
N ASP A 93 4.01 10.16 0.81
CA ASP A 93 5.37 10.26 0.27
C ASP A 93 5.75 11.72 -0.05
N ILE A 94 4.86 12.46 -0.72
CA ILE A 94 5.02 13.90 -1.02
C ILE A 94 5.19 14.72 0.26
N CYS A 95 4.42 14.39 1.31
CA CYS A 95 4.52 15.06 2.60
C CYS A 95 5.71 14.59 3.45
N ASN A 96 6.49 13.60 2.96
CA ASN A 96 7.60 12.98 3.67
C ASN A 96 7.22 12.44 5.07
N VAL A 97 6.04 11.80 5.16
CA VAL A 97 5.53 11.19 6.40
C VAL A 97 5.49 9.65 6.35
N LEU A 98 5.97 9.06 5.26
CA LEU A 98 6.21 7.62 5.20
C LEU A 98 7.45 7.26 6.04
N PRO A 99 7.39 6.21 6.88
CA PRO A 99 8.57 5.73 7.56
C PRO A 99 9.60 5.26 6.53
N ALA A 100 10.89 5.49 6.80
CA ALA A 100 11.93 4.85 6.03
C ALA A 100 11.74 3.33 6.10
N LEU A 101 11.98 2.64 4.98
CA LEU A 101 12.16 1.20 5.02
C LEU A 101 13.28 0.94 6.03
N GLN A 102 12.99 0.22 7.11
CA GLN A 102 14.03 -0.23 8.03
C GLN A 102 14.99 -1.09 7.20
N GLY A 103 16.17 -0.52 6.91
CA GLY A 103 17.31 -1.32 6.52
C GLY A 103 17.72 -2.10 7.77
N ASP A 104 18.02 -3.39 7.60
CA ASP A 104 18.77 -4.13 8.60
C ASP A 104 20.14 -3.44 8.77
N ASP A 105 20.24 -2.51 9.73
CA ASP A 105 21.50 -1.95 10.18
C ASP A 105 22.29 -3.06 10.91
N ASN A 106 22.92 -3.93 10.14
CA ASN A 106 24.07 -4.71 10.58
C ASN A 106 25.33 -3.97 10.13
N GLY A 107 25.62 -2.85 10.79
CA GLY A 107 26.92 -2.17 10.79
C GLY A 107 27.79 -2.65 11.95
#